data_AF-A0A100XAW5-F1
#
_entry.id   AF-A0A100XAW5-F1
#
_cell.length_a   1.000
_cell.length_b   1.000
_cell.length_c   1.000
_cell.angle_alpha   90.00
_cell.angle_beta   90.00
_cell.angle_gamma   90.00
#
_symmetry.space_group_name_H-M   'P 1'
#
loop_
_entity.id
_entity.type
_entity.pdbx_description
1 polymer ?
#
loop_
_entity_poly.entity_id
_entity_poly.type
_entity_poly.pdbx_seq_one_letter_code
_entity_poly.pdbx_strand_id
1 'polypeptide(L)'
;MSGADRKAAFLVVAYSAKFAADTLYVEPPRPLQPTDDNLRRVLGQCVRPPREHHLPLIRQQFLRDYGKALERITAIHEPGLFEVTP
;
A
#
# COMPACT_ATOMS: atom_id res chain seq x y z
N MET A 1 6.50 -25.00 8.60
CA MET A 1 5.71 -24.14 7.69
C MET A 1 5.36 -24.94 6.45
N SER A 2 4.07 -25.08 6.13
CA SER A 2 3.64 -25.84 4.95
C SER A 2 4.00 -25.11 3.65
N GLY A 3 3.89 -25.78 2.50
CA GLY A 3 4.07 -25.13 1.19
C GLY A 3 3.00 -24.06 0.91
N ALA A 4 1.80 -24.23 1.44
CA ALA A 4 0.70 -23.28 1.30
C ALA A 4 0.99 -21.97 2.07
N ASP A 5 1.52 -22.08 3.29
CA ASP A 5 1.85 -20.92 4.13
C ASP A 5 2.93 -20.04 3.49
N ARG A 6 3.96 -20.67 2.91
CA ARG A 6 5.02 -19.97 2.17
C ARG A 6 4.46 -19.20 0.97
N LYS A 7 3.53 -19.81 0.24
CA LYS A 7 2.89 -19.18 -0.91
C LYS A 7 2.01 -18.00 -0.48
N ALA A 8 1.25 -18.14 0.60
CA ALA A 8 0.44 -17.06 1.15
C ALA A 8 1.30 -15.88 1.61
N ALA A 9 2.40 -16.15 2.33
CA ALA A 9 3.35 -15.13 2.77
C ALA A 9 3.98 -14.38 1.57
N PHE A 10 4.39 -15.12 0.53
CA PHE A 10 4.91 -14.50 -0.69
C PHE A 10 3.89 -13.57 -1.36
N LEU A 11 2.63 -14.01 -1.46
CA LEU A 11 1.57 -13.19 -2.05
C LEU A 11 1.33 -11.90 -1.26
N VAL A 12 1.35 -11.96 0.07
CA VAL A 12 1.21 -10.77 0.93
C VAL A 12 2.29 -9.73 0.63
N VAL A 13 3.56 -10.16 0.55
CA VAL A 13 4.68 -9.28 0.21
C VAL A 13 4.58 -8.73 -1.21
N ALA A 14 4.18 -9.56 -2.17
CA ALA A 14 4.02 -9.13 -3.57
C ALA A 14 2.91 -8.08 -3.71
N TYR A 15 1.78 -8.28 -3.02
CA TYR A 15 0.67 -7.33 -3.05
C TYR A 15 0.99 -6.02 -2.33
N SER A 16 1.72 -6.05 -1.21
CA SER A 16 2.14 -4.81 -0.54
C SER A 16 3.09 -4.00 -1.44
N ALA A 17 4.05 -4.65 -2.09
CA ALA A 17 4.95 -4.00 -3.03
C ALA A 17 4.21 -3.44 -4.26
N LYS A 18 3.24 -4.18 -4.81
CA LYS A 18 2.41 -3.69 -5.92
C LYS A 18 1.58 -2.48 -5.52
N PHE A 19 0.94 -2.51 -4.34
CA PHE A 19 0.17 -1.35 -3.87
C PHE A 19 1.06 -0.11 -3.73
N ALA A 20 2.29 -0.28 -3.22
CA ALA A 20 3.27 0.82 -3.15
C ALA A 20 3.68 1.33 -4.54
N ALA A 21 3.94 0.43 -5.49
CA ALA A 21 4.29 0.81 -6.86
C ALA A 21 3.18 1.62 -7.53
N ASP A 22 1.93 1.20 -7.37
CA ASP A 22 0.77 1.81 -8.04
C ASP A 22 0.27 3.11 -7.35
N THR A 23 0.74 3.42 -6.14
CA THR A 23 0.26 4.58 -5.35
C THR A 23 1.37 5.53 -4.92
N LEU A 24 2.51 5.02 -4.45
CA LEU A 24 3.62 5.83 -3.95
C LEU A 24 4.67 6.11 -5.01
N TYR A 25 4.98 5.12 -5.85
CA TYR A 25 6.11 5.17 -6.79
C TYR A 25 5.69 5.30 -8.25
N VAL A 26 4.43 5.68 -8.49
CA VAL A 26 3.91 6.11 -9.78
C VAL A 26 4.16 7.60 -9.97
N GLU A 27 4.24 8.08 -11.21
CA GLU A 27 4.38 9.51 -11.52
C GLU A 27 3.12 10.07 -12.22
N PRO A 28 2.46 11.12 -11.66
CA PRO A 28 2.70 11.69 -10.33
C PRO A 28 2.26 10.71 -9.22
N PRO A 29 2.89 10.74 -8.03
CA PRO A 29 2.47 9.93 -6.89
C PRO A 29 1.02 10.23 -6.50
N ARG A 30 0.29 9.18 -6.11
CA ARG A 30 -1.10 9.25 -5.64
C ARG A 30 -1.21 8.47 -4.35
N PRO A 31 -0.66 9.00 -3.24
CA PRO A 31 -0.60 8.27 -1.99
C PRO A 31 -2.02 7.89 -1.55
N LEU A 32 -2.20 6.61 -1.25
CA LEU A 32 -3.45 6.08 -0.70
C LEU A 32 -3.15 5.36 0.60
N GLN A 33 -3.99 5.60 1.60
CA GLN A 33 -3.98 4.79 2.81
C GLN A 33 -4.34 3.34 2.46
N PRO A 34 -3.66 2.32 3.04
CA PRO A 34 -3.90 0.91 2.75
C PRO A 34 -5.15 0.39 3.45
N THR A 35 -6.29 1.06 3.28
CA THR A 35 -7.60 0.58 3.73
C THR A 35 -8.04 -0.61 2.89
N ASP A 36 -8.91 -1.45 3.43
CA ASP A 36 -9.40 -2.65 2.73
C ASP A 36 -10.04 -2.27 1.38
N ASP A 37 -10.78 -1.16 1.33
CA ASP A 37 -11.39 -0.65 0.09
C ASP A 37 -10.37 -0.18 -0.94
N ASN A 38 -9.33 0.54 -0.51
CA ASN A 38 -8.24 0.94 -1.41
C ASN A 38 -7.46 -0.26 -1.91
N LEU A 39 -7.17 -1.23 -1.04
CA LEU A 39 -6.50 -2.47 -1.41
C LEU A 39 -7.33 -3.26 -2.42
N ARG A 40 -8.65 -3.43 -2.19
CA ARG A 40 -9.56 -4.06 -3.16
C ARG A 40 -9.57 -3.32 -4.49
N ARG A 41 -9.66 -1.99 -4.46
CA ARG A 41 -9.72 -1.17 -5.68
C ARG A 41 -8.45 -1.26 -6.52
N VAL A 42 -7.28 -1.12 -5.89
CA VAL A 42 -5.99 -1.11 -6.59
C VAL A 42 -5.56 -2.53 -6.97
N LEU A 43 -5.59 -3.47 -6.01
CA LEU A 43 -5.13 -4.85 -6.24
C LEU A 43 -6.18 -5.72 -6.95
N GLY A 44 -7.44 -5.30 -7.01
CA GLY A 44 -8.51 -5.94 -7.77
C GLY A 44 -8.24 -6.01 -9.28
N GLN A 45 -7.35 -5.15 -9.78
CA GLN A 45 -6.92 -5.13 -11.18
C GLN A 45 -5.85 -6.19 -11.51
N CYS A 46 -5.33 -6.90 -10.50
CA CYS A 46 -4.38 -7.98 -10.74
C CYS A 46 -5.05 -9.16 -11.43
N VAL A 47 -4.30 -9.87 -12.30
CA VAL A 47 -4.73 -11.16 -12.89
C VAL A 47 -5.19 -12.16 -11.81
N ARG A 48 -4.58 -12.08 -10.63
CA ARG A 48 -5.05 -12.76 -9.43
C ARG A 48 -5.18 -11.71 -8.33
N PRO A 49 -6.39 -11.34 -7.94
CA PRO A 49 -6.58 -10.41 -6.83
C PRO A 49 -6.40 -11.12 -5.47
N PRO A 50 -6.06 -10.37 -4.41
CA PRO A 50 -6.00 -10.93 -3.06
C PRO A 50 -7.38 -11.40 -2.60
N ARG A 51 -7.41 -12.54 -1.89
CA ARG A 51 -8.62 -12.96 -1.16
C ARG A 51 -8.81 -12.10 0.08
N GLU A 52 -10.06 -11.96 0.55
CA GLU A 52 -10.44 -11.14 1.70
C GLU A 52 -9.57 -11.33 2.95
N HIS A 53 -9.29 -12.58 3.35
CA HIS A 53 -8.47 -12.85 4.54
C HIS A 53 -7.00 -12.42 4.40
N HIS A 54 -6.51 -12.11 3.20
CA HIS A 54 -5.16 -11.57 3.01
C HIS A 54 -5.10 -10.06 3.22
N LEU A 55 -6.21 -9.31 3.10
CA LEU A 55 -6.20 -7.85 3.15
C LEU A 55 -5.60 -7.30 4.45
N PRO A 56 -5.93 -7.83 5.64
CA PRO A 56 -5.29 -7.37 6.89
C PRO A 56 -3.77 -7.60 6.90
N LEU A 57 -3.31 -8.73 6.35
CA LEU A 57 -1.88 -9.07 6.29
C LEU A 57 -1.13 -8.18 5.29
N ILE A 58 -1.75 -7.88 4.14
CA ILE A 58 -1.20 -6.98 3.13
C ILE A 58 -1.07 -5.57 3.71
N ARG A 59 -2.11 -5.08 4.40
CA ARG A 59 -2.07 -3.78 5.09
C ARG A 59 -0.93 -3.72 6.10
N GLN A 60 -0.81 -4.73 6.96
CA GLN A 60 0.25 -4.78 7.96
C GLN A 60 1.64 -4.81 7.33
N GLN A 61 1.84 -5.63 6.30
CA GLN A 61 3.10 -5.73 5.59
C GLN A 61 3.44 -4.41 4.86
N PHE A 62 2.44 -3.75 4.27
CA PHE A 62 2.62 -2.45 3.62
C PHE A 62 3.04 -1.38 4.63
N LEU A 63 2.35 -1.26 5.76
CA LEU A 63 2.69 -0.26 6.78
C LEU A 63 4.09 -0.49 7.36
N ARG A 64 4.49 -1.75 7.53
CA ARG A 64 5.83 -2.13 7.98
C ARG A 64 6.93 -1.69 7.01
N ASP A 65 6.75 -1.95 5.71
CA ASP A 65 7.81 -1.76 4.72
C ASP A 65 7.79 -0.35 4.09
N TYR A 66 6.60 0.22 3.88
CA TYR A 66 6.37 1.44 3.11
C TYR A 66 5.69 2.57 3.89
N GLY A 67 5.30 2.36 5.16
CA GLY A 67 4.59 3.38 5.96
C GLY A 67 5.33 4.73 6.02
N LYS A 68 6.65 4.71 6.24
CA LYS A 68 7.48 5.92 6.23
C LYS A 68 7.51 6.63 4.87
N ALA A 69 7.44 5.88 3.77
CA ALA A 69 7.40 6.46 2.43
C ALA A 69 6.03 7.11 2.17
N LEU A 70 4.94 6.44 2.56
CA LEU A 70 3.59 7.00 2.50
C LEU A 70 3.50 8.33 3.28
N GLU A 71 4.00 8.39 4.51
CA GLU A 71 4.02 9.62 5.32
C GLU A 71 4.77 10.76 4.62
N ARG A 72 5.99 10.50 4.15
CA ARG A 72 6.83 11.51 3.48
C ARG A 72 6.22 12.01 2.18
N ILE A 73 5.73 11.11 1.34
CA ILE A 73 5.13 11.46 0.04
C ILE A 73 3.82 12.23 0.26
N THR A 74 2.99 11.82 1.22
CA THR A 74 1.76 12.55 1.57
C THR A 74 2.07 13.97 2.03
N ALA A 75 3.07 14.16 2.89
CA ALA A 75 3.48 15.50 3.35
C ALA A 75 4.00 16.41 2.23
N ILE A 76 4.59 15.84 1.17
CA ILE A 76 5.04 16.61 -0.01
C ILE A 76 3.86 16.97 -0.91
N HIS A 77 2.85 16.10 -1.00
CA HIS A 77 1.70 16.25 -1.91
C HIS A 77 0.52 17.02 -1.29
N GLU A 78 0.55 17.29 0.01
CA GLU A 78 -0.35 18.24 0.69
C GLU A 78 0.40 19.56 0.96
N PRO A 79 0.36 20.57 0.05
CA PRO A 79 1.22 21.74 0.15
C PRO A 79 0.78 22.77 1.21
N GLY A 80 -0.24 22.47 2.02
CA GLY A 80 -0.98 23.49 2.75
C GLY A 80 -1.10 23.21 4.24
N LEU A 81 -0.04 23.43 5.02
CA LEU A 81 -0.12 23.68 6.46
C LEU A 81 1.12 24.40 7.04
N PHE A 82 1.95 25.04 6.21
CA PHE A 82 2.85 26.07 6.72
C PHE A 82 2.13 27.41 6.58
N GLU A 83 1.32 27.75 7.60
CA GLU A 83 0.86 29.12 7.78
C GLU A 83 2.08 30.03 7.83
N VAL A 84 2.23 30.89 6.83
CA VAL A 84 3.13 32.03 6.90
C VAL A 84 2.50 32.97 7.93
N THR A 85 2.96 32.90 9.17
CA THR A 85 2.57 33.87 10.20
C THR A 85 3.22 35.22 9.83
N PRO A 86 2.46 36.32 9.74
CA PRO A 86 2.99 37.64 9.38
C PRO A 86 3.95 38.22 10.43
#